data_AF-A0A0G0ZWX0-F1
#
_entry.id   AF-A0A0G0ZWX0-F1
#
_cell.length_a   1.000
_cell.length_b   1.000
_cell.length_c   1.000
_cell.angle_alpha   90.00
_cell.angle_beta   90.00
_cell.angle_gamma   90.00
#
_symmetry.space_group_name_H-M   'P 1'
#
loop_
_entity.id
_entity.type
_entity.pdbx_description
1 polymer ?
#
loop_
_entity_poly.entity_id
_entity_poly.type
_entity_poly.pdbx_seq_one_letter_code
_entity_poly.pdbx_strand_id
1 'polypeptide(L)'
;MANPLRSSIALLIFTGLLLPVISVSAAGFVPCTGTGANACDVCDIFEMITNIYNFIVFRLMPVLAGLLFLWGGVMMVLAGASEESYKKGRAIFINTAIGVVIVLVSWLAVNTVLVEFAKSTSTFSTGSWWQGVRCQ
;
A
#
# COMPACT_ATOMS: atom_id res chain seq x y z
N MET A 1 -1.21 34.31 14.47
CA MET A 1 0.22 34.02 14.70
C MET A 1 0.41 32.52 14.51
N ALA A 2 0.91 32.08 13.36
CA ALA A 2 1.17 30.66 13.11
C ALA A 2 2.32 30.21 14.02
N ASN A 3 2.07 29.21 14.88
CA ASN A 3 3.07 28.74 15.83
C ASN A 3 4.26 28.11 15.08
N PRO A 4 5.50 28.60 15.27
CA PRO A 4 6.68 28.14 14.54
C PRO A 4 7.02 26.67 14.80
N LEU A 5 6.56 26.12 15.93
CA LEU A 5 6.65 24.70 16.28
C LEU A 5 5.84 23.79 15.34
N ARG A 6 4.65 24.23 14.91
CA ARG A 6 3.74 23.43 14.07
C ARG A 6 4.24 23.35 12.61
N SER A 7 4.94 24.39 12.16
CA SER A 7 5.60 24.42 10.85
C SER A 7 6.87 23.55 10.82
N SER A 8 7.66 23.56 11.90
CA SER A 8 8.90 22.78 12.00
C SER A 8 8.65 21.26 12.10
N ILE A 9 7.58 20.83 12.77
CA ILE A 9 7.17 19.41 12.82
C ILE A 9 6.66 18.94 11.46
N ALA A 10 5.88 19.77 10.76
CA ALA A 10 5.44 19.46 9.40
C ALA A 10 6.62 19.36 8.42
N LEU A 11 7.64 20.22 8.58
CA LEU A 11 8.86 20.19 7.78
C LEU A 11 9.69 18.93 8.05
N LEU A 12 9.89 18.55 9.32
CA LEU A 12 10.62 17.33 9.70
C LEU A 12 9.92 16.04 9.24
N ILE A 13 8.59 16.01 9.27
CA ILE A 13 7.80 14.91 8.69
C ILE A 13 8.00 14.90 7.17
N PHE A 14 7.91 16.04 6.48
CA PHE A 14 8.06 16.13 5.03
C PHE A 14 9.46 15.71 4.54
N THR A 15 10.53 16.13 5.24
CA THR A 15 11.92 15.80 4.89
C THR A 15 12.30 14.36 5.26
N GLY A 16 11.79 13.81 6.36
CA GLY A 16 11.97 12.40 6.73
C GLY A 16 11.21 11.43 5.82
N LEU A 17 10.10 11.88 5.23
CA LEU A 17 9.19 11.09 4.39
C LEU A 17 9.60 11.04 2.91
N LEU A 18 10.39 12.01 2.42
CA LEU A 18 10.86 12.05 1.02
C LEU A 18 12.01 11.07 0.73
N LEU A 19 12.74 10.63 1.76
CA LEU A 19 13.89 9.73 1.64
C LEU A 19 13.55 8.34 1.03
N PRO A 20 12.45 7.65 1.40
CA PRO A 20 12.12 6.36 0.80
C PRO A 20 11.40 6.42 -0.55
N VAL A 21 10.86 7.58 -0.97
CA VAL A 21 10.01 7.68 -2.17
C VAL A 21 10.81 7.72 -3.46
N ILE A 22 12.05 8.22 -3.44
CA ILE A 22 12.88 8.42 -4.64
C ILE A 22 13.57 7.14 -5.16
N SER A 23 13.47 6.00 -4.48
CA SER A 23 14.11 4.75 -4.91
C SER A 23 13.23 3.88 -5.80
N VAL A 24 12.38 4.45 -6.66
CA VAL A 24 11.66 3.72 -7.71
C VAL A 24 12.62 3.36 -8.85
N SER A 25 13.06 2.10 -8.91
CA SER A 25 13.74 1.57 -10.08
C SER A 25 12.71 1.01 -11.06
N ALA A 26 12.65 1.59 -12.27
CA ALA A 26 11.75 1.16 -13.34
C ALA A 26 12.01 -0.28 -13.84
N ALA A 27 13.18 -0.86 -13.51
CA ALA A 27 13.60 -2.19 -13.96
C ALA A 27 12.80 -3.36 -13.36
N GLY A 28 11.89 -3.12 -12.41
CA GLY A 28 11.10 -4.19 -11.78
C GLY A 28 9.69 -4.37 -12.31
N PHE A 29 9.08 -3.35 -12.93
CA PHE A 29 7.63 -3.39 -13.19
C PHE A 29 7.23 -4.14 -14.46
N VAL A 30 8.09 -4.21 -15.48
CA VAL A 30 7.77 -4.92 -16.73
C VAL A 30 8.72 -6.12 -16.85
N PRO A 31 8.24 -7.36 -16.60
CA PRO A 31 9.10 -8.54 -16.63
C PRO A 31 9.42 -9.05 -18.05
N CYS A 32 8.78 -8.49 -19.09
CA CYS A 32 8.99 -8.91 -20.48
C CYS A 32 9.35 -7.74 -21.41
N THR A 33 10.26 -7.97 -22.36
CA THR A 33 10.68 -6.97 -23.35
C THR A 33 10.02 -7.15 -24.72
N GLY A 34 9.15 -8.17 -24.88
CA GLY A 34 8.41 -8.43 -26.12
C GLY A 34 9.28 -8.86 -27.30
N THR A 35 10.54 -9.26 -27.06
CA THR A 35 11.51 -9.63 -28.10
C THR A 35 12.15 -10.99 -27.82
N GLY A 36 12.10 -11.92 -28.80
CA GLY A 36 12.75 -13.23 -28.72
C GLY A 36 12.10 -14.20 -27.70
N ALA A 37 12.93 -14.95 -26.95
CA ALA A 37 12.51 -15.94 -25.95
C ALA A 37 11.76 -15.37 -24.72
N ASN A 38 11.56 -14.05 -24.67
CA ASN A 38 10.74 -13.33 -23.67
C ASN A 38 9.48 -12.74 -24.34
N ALA A 39 8.74 -13.56 -25.08
CA ALA A 39 7.42 -13.18 -25.57
C ALA A 39 6.48 -13.06 -24.37
N CYS A 40 5.88 -11.88 -24.18
CA CYS A 40 5.01 -11.62 -23.03
C CYS A 40 3.84 -12.61 -23.02
N ASP A 41 3.78 -13.48 -22.02
CA ASP A 41 2.63 -14.35 -21.80
C ASP A 41 1.69 -13.73 -20.76
N VAL A 42 0.49 -14.28 -20.61
CA VAL A 42 -0.47 -13.85 -19.58
C VAL A 42 0.14 -13.86 -18.18
N CYS A 43 1.14 -14.71 -17.96
CA CYS A 43 1.92 -14.81 -16.73
C CYS A 43 2.72 -13.56 -16.36
N ASP A 44 3.35 -12.91 -17.34
CA ASP A 44 4.14 -11.69 -17.15
C ASP A 44 3.26 -10.53 -16.70
N ILE A 45 2.00 -10.50 -17.16
CA ILE A 45 1.00 -9.50 -16.76
C ILE A 45 0.63 -9.67 -15.28
N PHE A 46 0.41 -10.91 -14.83
CA PHE A 46 0.11 -11.18 -13.42
C PHE A 46 1.31 -10.91 -12.50
N GLU A 47 2.53 -11.16 -12.97
CA GLU A 47 3.75 -10.83 -12.23
C GLU A 47 3.96 -9.32 -12.11
N MET A 48 3.71 -8.56 -13.18
CA MET A 48 3.68 -7.09 -13.13
C MET A 48 2.70 -6.58 -12.07
N ILE A 49 1.45 -7.08 -12.08
CA ILE A 49 0.43 -6.67 -11.11
C ILE A 49 0.87 -6.98 -9.67
N THR A 50 1.46 -8.15 -9.44
CA THR A 50 1.96 -8.55 -8.13
C THR A 50 3.10 -7.64 -7.67
N ASN A 51 4.00 -7.26 -8.58
CA ASN A 51 5.08 -6.35 -8.24
C ASN A 51 4.59 -4.91 -7.99
N ILE A 52 3.58 -4.45 -8.73
CA ILE A 52 2.87 -3.18 -8.46
C ILE A 52 2.22 -3.21 -7.08
N TYR A 53 1.51 -4.29 -6.76
CA TYR A 53 0.89 -4.46 -5.45
C TYR A 53 1.94 -4.43 -4.34
N ASN A 54 3.03 -5.17 -4.48
CA ASN A 54 4.13 -5.16 -3.52
C ASN A 54 4.75 -3.77 -3.36
N PHE A 55 4.92 -3.03 -4.45
CA PHE A 55 5.43 -1.66 -4.39
C PHE A 55 4.47 -0.73 -3.62
N ILE A 56 3.18 -0.76 -3.95
CA ILE A 56 2.18 0.08 -3.29
C ILE A 56 2.07 -0.28 -1.81
N VAL A 57 2.03 -1.56 -1.47
CA VAL A 57 1.80 -2.00 -0.09
C VAL A 57 3.04 -1.93 0.77
N PHE A 58 4.22 -2.30 0.27
CA PHE A 58 5.44 -2.27 1.08
C PHE A 58 6.13 -0.90 1.11
N ARG A 59 5.92 -0.02 0.11
CA ARG A 59 6.55 1.30 0.09
C ARG A 59 5.57 2.46 0.27
N LEU A 60 4.40 2.43 -0.38
CA LEU A 60 3.50 3.59 -0.39
C LEU A 60 2.53 3.60 0.80
N MET A 61 1.91 2.46 1.10
CA MET A 61 0.94 2.31 2.20
C MET A 61 1.49 2.66 3.58
N PRO A 62 2.63 2.12 4.06
CA PRO A 62 3.11 2.41 5.40
C PRO A 62 3.44 3.90 5.58
N VAL A 63 3.90 4.55 4.52
CA VAL A 63 4.20 5.98 4.48
C VAL A 63 2.91 6.81 4.61
N LEU A 64 1.87 6.51 3.81
CA LEU A 64 0.59 7.22 3.83
C LEU A 64 -0.23 6.92 5.10
N ALA A 65 -0.34 5.63 5.45
CA ALA A 65 -1.08 5.19 6.63
C ALA A 65 -0.41 5.74 7.90
N GLY A 66 0.92 5.66 8.00
CA GLY A 66 1.67 6.25 9.10
C GLY A 66 1.42 7.75 9.26
N LEU A 67 1.37 8.49 8.15
CA LEU A 67 1.07 9.93 8.16
C LEU A 67 -0.33 10.23 8.69
N LEU A 68 -1.35 9.53 8.19
CA LEU A 68 -2.75 9.74 8.60
C LEU A 68 -2.99 9.29 10.05
N PHE A 69 -2.35 8.21 10.49
CA PHE A 69 -2.41 7.75 11.88
C PHE A 69 -1.72 8.74 12.83
N LEU A 70 -0.53 9.24 12.47
CA LEU A 70 0.16 10.27 13.26
C LEU A 70 -0.66 11.56 13.32
N TRP A 71 -1.21 12.02 12.20
CA TRP A 71 -1.97 13.27 12.15
C TRP A 71 -3.30 13.16 12.91
N GLY A 72 -4.01 12.05 12.73
CA GLY A 72 -5.24 11.74 13.47
C GLY A 72 -4.97 11.59 14.98
N GLY A 73 -3.90 10.90 15.36
CA GLY A 73 -3.50 10.70 16.75
C GLY A 73 -3.09 12.00 17.44
N VAL A 74 -2.27 12.83 16.78
CA VAL A 74 -1.85 14.13 17.32
C VAL A 74 -3.05 15.08 17.45
N MET A 75 -3.97 15.12 16.49
CA MET A 75 -5.20 15.90 16.62
C MET A 75 -6.04 15.47 17.81
N MET A 76 -6.13 14.16 18.07
CA MET A 76 -6.97 13.61 19.12
C MET A 76 -6.38 13.89 20.52
N VAL A 77 -5.05 13.86 20.68
CA VAL A 77 -4.37 14.21 21.93
C VAL A 77 -4.41 15.72 22.21
N LEU A 78 -4.27 16.55 21.17
CA LEU A 78 -4.29 18.01 21.31
C LEU A 78 -5.72 18.60 21.38
N ALA A 79 -6.77 17.80 21.18
CA ALA A 79 -8.16 18.26 21.20
C ALA A 79 -8.61 18.78 22.58
N GLY A 80 -7.98 18.36 23.68
CA GLY A 80 -8.31 18.86 25.02
C GLY A 80 -9.81 18.81 25.32
N ALA A 81 -10.40 19.95 25.71
CA ALA A 81 -11.82 20.08 26.05
C ALA A 81 -12.76 20.43 24.85
N SER A 82 -12.25 20.53 23.61
CA SER A 82 -13.11 20.81 22.45
C SER A 82 -13.62 19.51 21.82
N GLU A 83 -14.91 19.23 22.00
CA GLU A 83 -15.55 18.05 21.41
C GLU A 83 -15.45 18.02 19.87
N GLU A 84 -15.42 19.20 19.24
CA GLU A 84 -15.37 19.32 17.78
C GLU A 84 -14.03 18.80 17.20
N SER A 85 -12.91 19.13 17.85
CA SER A 85 -11.58 18.68 17.44
C SER A 85 -11.38 17.19 17.70
N TYR A 86 -11.97 16.68 18.79
CA TYR A 86 -11.96 15.25 19.09
C TYR A 86 -12.76 14.43 18.07
N LYS A 87 -13.96 14.90 17.69
CA LYS A 87 -14.78 14.24 16.65
C LYS A 87 -14.06 14.21 15.30
N LYS A 88 -13.40 15.30 14.90
CA LYS A 88 -12.60 15.35 13.66
C LYS A 88 -11.41 14.39 13.69
N GLY A 89 -10.64 14.37 14.78
CA GLY A 89 -9.51 13.43 14.94
C GLY A 89 -9.94 11.97 14.89
N ARG A 90 -11.03 11.62 15.60
CA ARG A 90 -11.60 10.26 15.61
C ARG A 90 -12.12 9.85 14.24
N ALA A 91 -12.76 10.74 13.49
CA ALA A 91 -13.22 10.46 12.14
C ALA A 91 -12.04 10.12 11.20
N ILE A 92 -10.95 10.88 11.25
CA ILE A 92 -9.74 10.60 10.47
C ILE A 92 -9.12 9.25 10.85
N PHE A 93 -9.03 8.97 12.16
CA PHE A 93 -8.49 7.70 12.66
C PHE A 93 -9.31 6.49 12.20
N ILE A 94 -10.64 6.55 12.33
CA ILE A 94 -11.54 5.47 11.90
C ILE A 94 -11.52 5.30 10.38
N ASN A 95 -11.55 6.39 9.61
CA ASN A 95 -11.46 6.30 8.15
C ASN A 95 -10.14 5.67 7.69
N THR A 96 -9.03 5.97 8.37
CA THR A 96 -7.72 5.36 8.09
C THR A 96 -7.71 3.87 8.42
N ALA A 97 -8.28 3.48 9.58
CA ALA A 97 -8.41 2.09 9.96
C ALA A 97 -9.26 1.28 8.97
N ILE A 98 -10.38 1.84 8.52
CA ILE A 98 -11.22 1.22 7.48
C ILE A 98 -10.43 1.05 6.17
N GLY A 99 -9.64 2.04 5.77
CA GLY A 99 -8.77 1.95 4.60
C GLY A 99 -7.78 0.78 4.67
N VAL A 100 -7.13 0.58 5.83
CA VAL A 100 -6.21 -0.56 6.04
C VAL A 100 -6.96 -1.89 5.94
N VAL A 101 -8.15 -1.99 6.54
CA VAL A 101 -8.97 -3.21 6.47
C VAL A 101 -9.36 -3.52 5.02
N ILE A 102 -9.77 -2.53 4.23
CA ILE A 102 -10.14 -2.72 2.83
C ILE A 102 -8.96 -3.27 2.02
N VAL A 103 -7.73 -2.78 2.23
CA VAL A 103 -6.56 -3.28 1.50
C VAL A 103 -6.25 -4.74 1.87
N LEU A 104 -6.36 -5.09 3.16
CA LEU A 104 -6.17 -6.47 3.62
C LEU A 104 -7.24 -7.41 3.05
N VAL A 105 -8.51 -6.98 3.04
CA VAL A 105 -9.61 -7.77 2.50
C VAL A 105 -9.51 -7.90 0.98
N SER A 106 -9.14 -6.84 0.28
CA SER A 106 -8.93 -6.87 -1.18
C SER A 106 -7.85 -7.88 -1.55
N TRP A 107 -6.72 -7.86 -0.83
CA TRP A 107 -5.65 -8.84 -1.05
C TRP A 107 -6.13 -10.26 -0.79
N LEU A 108 -6.80 -10.52 0.33
CA LEU A 108 -7.32 -11.84 0.64
C LEU A 108 -8.32 -12.32 -0.42
N ALA A 109 -9.29 -11.47 -0.80
CA ALA A 109 -10.30 -11.79 -1.79
C ALA A 109 -9.67 -12.14 -3.15
N VAL A 110 -8.76 -11.30 -3.65
CA VAL A 110 -8.10 -11.54 -4.94
C VAL A 110 -7.29 -12.84 -4.92
N ASN A 111 -6.52 -13.09 -3.86
CA ASN A 111 -5.74 -14.33 -3.74
C ASN A 111 -6.63 -15.57 -3.67
N THR A 112 -7.72 -15.53 -2.89
CA THR A 112 -8.64 -16.67 -2.78
C THR A 112 -9.28 -17.03 -4.11
N VAL A 113 -9.77 -16.02 -4.85
CA VAL A 113 -10.36 -16.23 -6.17
C VAL A 113 -9.33 -16.80 -7.14
N LEU A 114 -8.14 -16.20 -7.21
CA LEU A 114 -7.08 -16.65 -8.13
C LEU A 114 -6.60 -18.08 -7.83
N VAL A 115 -6.51 -18.48 -6.56
CA VAL A 115 -6.14 -19.85 -6.18
C VAL A 115 -7.19 -20.87 -6.63
N GLU A 116 -8.48 -20.57 -6.53
CA GLU A 116 -9.53 -21.47 -7.02
C GLU A 116 -9.52 -21.61 -8.54
N PHE A 117 -9.30 -20.51 -9.28
CA PHE A 117 -9.15 -20.57 -10.74
C PHE A 117 -7.85 -21.25 -11.18
N ALA A 118 -6.75 -21.04 -10.46
CA ALA A 118 -5.45 -21.63 -10.76
C ALA A 118 -5.45 -23.17 -10.64
N LYS A 119 -6.22 -23.76 -9.71
CA LYS A 119 -6.38 -25.23 -9.64
C LYS A 119 -6.95 -25.85 -10.92
N SER A 120 -7.66 -25.07 -11.73
CA SER A 120 -8.32 -25.54 -12.95
C SER A 120 -7.44 -25.45 -14.20
N THR A 121 -6.26 -24.82 -14.15
CA THR A 121 -5.41 -24.63 -15.33
C THR A 121 -3.95 -24.97 -15.02
N SER A 122 -3.27 -25.66 -15.94
CA SER A 122 -1.89 -26.13 -15.78
C SER A 122 -0.83 -25.03 -15.88
N THR A 123 -1.24 -23.77 -16.08
CA THR A 123 -0.36 -22.61 -16.27
C THR A 123 0.05 -21.95 -14.95
N PHE A 124 -0.69 -22.19 -13.86
CA PHE A 124 -0.48 -21.51 -12.58
C PHE A 124 -0.11 -22.49 -11.47
N SER A 125 1.03 -22.26 -10.82
CA SER A 125 1.43 -22.96 -9.61
C SER A 125 0.76 -22.33 -8.40
N THR A 126 -0.05 -23.11 -7.68
CA THR A 126 -0.67 -22.67 -6.44
C THR A 126 0.37 -22.73 -5.31
N GLY A 127 0.95 -21.57 -5.00
CA GLY A 127 1.63 -21.36 -3.72
C GLY A 127 0.62 -21.37 -2.55
N SER A 128 1.12 -21.33 -1.33
CA SER A 128 0.31 -21.10 -0.14
C SER A 128 -0.55 -19.82 -0.24
N TRP A 129 -1.68 -19.75 0.48
CA TRP A 129 -2.66 -18.65 0.41
C TRP A 129 -2.12 -17.23 0.68
N TRP A 130 -0.89 -17.12 1.20
CA TRP A 130 -0.18 -15.86 1.44
C TRP A 130 0.93 -15.54 0.44
N GLN A 131 1.26 -16.44 -0.51
CA GLN A 131 2.38 -16.27 -1.44
C GLN A 131 1.99 -15.90 -2.87
N GLY A 132 0.72 -15.55 -3.11
CA GLY A 132 0.26 -15.22 -4.46
C GLY A 132 0.23 -16.42 -5.39
N VAL A 133 -0.49 -16.28 -6.50
CA VAL A 133 -0.39 -17.23 -7.60
C VAL A 133 0.91 -16.95 -8.35
N ARG A 134 1.75 -17.98 -8.49
CA ARG A 134 3.01 -17.88 -9.23
C ARG A 134 2.84 -18.66 -10.52
N CYS A 135 3.29 -18.09 -11.63
CA CYS A 135 3.33 -18.87 -12.87
C CYS A 135 4.39 -19.97 -12.76
N GLN A 136 4.06 -21.13 -13.33
CA GLN A 136 4.94 -22.30 -13.37
C GLN A 136 5.94 -22.21 -14.51
#